data_AF-A0A926M2H2-F1
#
_entry.id   AF-A0A926M2H2-F1
#
_cell.length_a   1.000
_cell.length_b   1.000
_cell.length_c   1.000
_cell.angle_alpha   90.00
_cell.angle_beta   90.00
_cell.angle_gamma   90.00
#
_symmetry.space_group_name_H-M   'P 1'
#
loop_
_entity.id
_entity.type
_entity.pdbx_description
1 polymer ?
#
loop_
_entity_poly.entity_id
_entity_poly.type
_entity_poly.pdbx_seq_one_letter_code
_entity_poly.pdbx_strand_id
1 'polypeptide(L)'
;DDIGLRDIKIYISIIKKANKITNKNNKKFFVGYIENDNNDLDQLIFQEFKKENIEYINLSLESKKDYELYDGHPNKKANIQRSLIISEHIKTFLIE
;
A
#
# COMPACT_ATOMS: atom_id res chain seq x y z
N ASP A 1 -22.17 3.43 10.41
CA ASP A 1 -22.31 3.01 9.02
C ASP A 1 -21.38 1.87 8.68
N ASP A 2 -21.98 0.73 8.31
CA ASP A 2 -21.33 -0.59 8.14
C ASP A 2 -20.65 -0.75 6.76
N ILE A 3 -20.78 0.26 5.89
CA ILE A 3 -20.26 0.26 4.52
C ILE A 3 -18.72 0.28 4.52
N GLY A 4 -18.09 1.15 5.33
CA GLY A 4 -16.63 1.26 5.38
C GLY A 4 -15.92 -0.01 5.89
N LEU A 5 -16.50 -0.69 6.89
CA LEU A 5 -15.94 -1.95 7.41
C LEU A 5 -16.05 -3.10 6.41
N ARG A 6 -17.15 -3.15 5.64
CA ARG A 6 -17.34 -4.15 4.60
C ARG A 6 -16.33 -3.96 3.47
N ASP A 7 -16.11 -2.72 3.04
CA ASP A 7 -15.15 -2.41 1.97
C ASP A 7 -13.72 -2.77 2.38
N ILE A 8 -13.34 -2.51 3.63
CA ILE A 8 -12.03 -2.93 4.16
C ILE A 8 -11.90 -4.44 4.19
N LYS A 9 -12.95 -5.17 4.63
CA LYS A 9 -12.93 -6.64 4.61
C LYS A 9 -12.74 -7.18 3.18
N ILE A 10 -13.38 -6.56 2.19
CA ILE A 10 -13.21 -6.92 0.77
C ILE A 10 -11.78 -6.63 0.32
N TYR A 11 -11.27 -5.43 0.59
CA TYR A 11 -9.90 -5.03 0.26
C TYR A 11 -8.87 -6.02 0.83
N ILE A 12 -8.94 -6.31 2.13
CA ILE A 12 -8.06 -7.26 2.79
C ILE A 12 -8.21 -8.66 2.19
N SER A 13 -9.43 -9.12 1.91
CA SER A 13 -9.65 -10.43 1.31
C SER A 13 -9.01 -10.58 -0.08
N ILE A 14 -9.07 -9.51 -0.89
CA ILE A 14 -8.42 -9.47 -2.22
C ILE A 14 -6.90 -9.58 -2.06
N ILE A 15 -6.31 -8.80 -1.15
CA ILE A 15 -4.86 -8.80 -0.91
C ILE A 15 -4.40 -10.17 -0.40
N LYS A 16 -5.10 -10.75 0.58
CA LYS A 16 -4.80 -12.09 1.09
C LYS A 16 -4.83 -13.14 -0.02
N LYS A 17 -5.83 -13.06 -0.91
CA LYS A 17 -5.97 -13.98 -2.04
C LYS A 17 -4.82 -13.79 -3.04
N ALA A 18 -4.45 -12.55 -3.35
CA ALA A 18 -3.33 -12.23 -4.23
C ALA A 18 -2.01 -12.77 -3.66
N ASN A 19 -1.68 -12.45 -2.41
CA ASN A 19 -0.48 -12.93 -1.71
C ASN A 19 -0.40 -14.48 -1.71
N LYS A 20 -1.52 -15.15 -1.46
CA LYS A 20 -1.58 -16.62 -1.50
C LYS A 20 -1.29 -17.17 -2.91
N ILE A 21 -1.79 -16.54 -3.96
CA ILE A 21 -1.58 -16.99 -5.35
C ILE A 21 -0.11 -16.75 -5.76
N THR A 22 0.46 -15.59 -5.44
CA THR A 22 1.85 -15.27 -5.78
C THR A 22 2.85 -16.16 -5.06
N ASN A 23 2.66 -16.38 -3.75
CA ASN A 23 3.55 -17.24 -2.96
C ASN A 23 3.53 -18.69 -3.43
N LYS A 24 2.37 -19.22 -3.86
CA LYS A 24 2.28 -20.54 -4.49
C LYS A 24 3.09 -20.67 -5.78
N ASN A 25 3.34 -19.56 -6.46
CA ASN A 25 4.12 -19.49 -7.69
C ASN A 25 5.57 -19.07 -7.46
N ASN A 26 6.06 -19.10 -6.21
CA ASN A 26 7.38 -18.62 -5.82
C ASN A 26 7.67 -17.19 -6.29
N LYS A 27 6.64 -16.34 -6.29
CA LYS A 27 6.76 -14.91 -6.60
C LYS A 27 6.57 -14.11 -5.33
N LYS A 28 7.34 -13.03 -5.17
CA LYS A 28 7.10 -12.03 -4.14
C LYS A 28 5.89 -11.17 -4.49
N PHE A 29 5.19 -10.73 -3.45
CA PHE A 29 4.06 -9.83 -3.55
C PHE A 29 4.24 -8.66 -2.59
N PHE A 30 4.04 -7.46 -3.12
CA PHE A 30 4.18 -6.21 -2.38
C PHE A 30 2.91 -5.40 -2.55
N VAL A 31 2.52 -4.72 -1.48
CA VAL A 31 1.44 -3.74 -1.52
C VAL A 31 2.03 -2.34 -1.38
N GLY A 32 1.87 -1.48 -2.39
CA GLY A 32 2.12 -0.06 -2.21
C GLY A 32 0.99 0.58 -1.41
N TYR A 33 1.30 1.23 -0.29
CA TYR A 33 0.30 1.82 0.61
C TYR A 33 0.66 3.26 0.97
N ILE A 34 -0.32 4.17 0.98
CA ILE A 34 -0.14 5.55 1.44
C ILE A 34 -0.68 5.61 2.87
N GLU A 35 0.23 5.62 3.84
CA GLU A 35 -0.10 5.64 5.26
C GLU A 35 -0.61 7.02 5.71
N ASN A 36 -1.59 6.99 6.59
CA ASN A 36 -2.03 8.11 7.39
C ASN A 36 -1.98 7.70 8.86
N ASP A 37 -0.90 8.07 9.55
CA ASP A 37 -0.59 7.64 10.93
C ASP A 37 -1.68 7.93 11.96
N ASN A 38 -2.58 8.87 11.66
CA ASN A 38 -3.69 9.26 12.54
C ASN A 38 -5.01 8.52 12.24
N ASN A 39 -4.99 7.44 11.45
CA ASN A 39 -6.18 6.71 11.02
C ASN A 39 -6.28 5.29 11.62
N ASP A 40 -7.32 5.04 12.42
CA ASP A 40 -7.61 3.72 13.02
C ASP A 40 -7.81 2.61 11.97
N LEU A 41 -8.23 2.96 10.75
CA LEU A 41 -8.42 1.99 9.66
C LEU A 41 -7.09 1.49 9.11
N ASP A 42 -6.08 2.36 9.02
CA ASP A 42 -4.74 2.00 8.56
C ASP A 42 -4.10 1.01 9.54
N GLN A 43 -4.30 1.23 10.85
CA GLN A 43 -3.83 0.31 11.88
C GLN A 43 -4.45 -1.09 11.70
N LEU A 44 -5.75 -1.18 11.41
CA LEU A 44 -6.42 -2.46 11.16
C LEU A 44 -5.86 -3.16 9.91
N ILE A 45 -5.59 -2.40 8.83
CA ILE A 45 -5.00 -2.93 7.61
C ILE A 45 -3.59 -3.48 7.87
N PHE A 46 -2.73 -2.74 8.57
CA PHE A 46 -1.36 -3.19 8.85
C PHE A 46 -1.30 -4.38 9.81
N GLN A 47 -2.23 -4.48 10.75
CA GLN A 47 -2.37 -5.68 11.57
C GLN A 47 -2.66 -6.91 10.71
N GLU A 48 -3.52 -6.79 9.69
CA GLU A 48 -3.80 -7.88 8.76
C GLU A 48 -2.61 -8.20 7.85
N PHE A 49 -1.86 -7.19 7.37
CA PHE A 49 -0.63 -7.42 6.61
C PHE A 49 0.40 -8.19 7.43
N LYS A 50 0.60 -7.81 8.70
CA LYS A 50 1.51 -8.50 9.62
C LYS A 50 1.09 -9.96 9.86
N LYS A 51 -0.21 -10.22 10.09
CA LYS A 51 -0.73 -11.59 10.32
C LYS A 51 -0.48 -12.51 9.12
N GLU A 52 -0.56 -11.96 7.91
CA GLU A 52 -0.49 -12.71 6.65
C GLU A 52 0.89 -12.67 6.00
N ASN A 53 1.89 -12.10 6.70
CA ASN A 53 3.24 -11.87 6.20
C ASN A 53 3.25 -11.20 4.82
N ILE A 54 2.44 -10.15 4.66
CA ILE A 54 2.38 -9.33 3.46
C ILE A 54 3.38 -8.18 3.63
N GLU A 55 4.39 -8.14 2.77
CA GLU A 55 5.31 -7.02 2.67
C GLU A 55 4.60 -5.83 2.00
N TYR A 56 4.86 -4.63 2.49
CA TYR A 56 4.29 -3.40 1.93
C TYR A 56 5.38 -2.34 1.75
N ILE A 57 5.15 -1.45 0.79
CA ILE A 57 6.02 -0.32 0.47
C ILE A 57 5.28 0.95 0.90
N ASN A 58 5.86 1.70 1.84
CA ASN A 58 5.30 2.98 2.27
C ASN A 58 5.46 4.03 1.15
N LEU A 59 4.34 4.53 0.65
CA LEU A 59 4.24 5.54 -0.42
C LEU A 59 3.80 6.92 0.10
N SER A 60 3.83 7.12 1.42
CA SER A 60 3.56 8.42 2.03
C SER A 60 4.62 9.43 1.60
N LEU A 61 4.15 10.64 1.29
CA LEU A 61 4.99 11.78 0.96
C LEU A 61 4.79 12.84 2.04
N GLU A 62 5.84 13.55 2.40
CA GLU A 62 5.73 14.71 3.28
C GLU A 62 4.69 15.69 2.72
N SER A 63 3.83 16.24 3.60
CA SER A 63 2.84 17.23 3.20
C SER A 63 3.54 18.48 2.66
N LYS A 64 3.48 18.66 1.34
CA LYS A 64 3.98 19.83 0.62
C LYS A 64 2.87 20.31 -0.31
N LYS A 65 2.80 21.62 -0.52
CA LYS A 65 1.86 22.27 -1.45
C LYS A 65 1.87 21.64 -2.85
N ASP A 66 3.04 21.15 -3.27
CA ASP A 66 3.26 20.47 -4.56
C ASP A 66 2.65 19.05 -4.65
N TYR A 67 2.20 18.45 -3.55
CA TYR A 67 1.63 17.11 -3.49
C TYR A 67 0.15 17.10 -3.06
N GLU A 68 -0.47 18.29 -2.97
CA GLU A 68 -1.89 18.44 -2.66
C GLU A 68 -2.75 17.60 -3.63
N LEU A 69 -3.80 17.00 -3.06
CA LEU A 69 -4.75 16.19 -3.79
C LEU A 69 -5.56 17.10 -4.73
N TYR A 70 -5.71 16.68 -5.97
CA TYR A 70 -6.68 17.26 -6.89
C TYR A 70 -7.89 16.33 -6.92
N ASP A 71 -9.03 16.78 -6.40
CA ASP A 71 -10.27 16.00 -6.32
C ASP A 71 -10.13 14.67 -5.56
N GLY A 72 -9.39 14.69 -4.44
CA GLY A 72 -9.11 13.48 -3.65
C GLY A 72 -8.10 12.51 -4.30
N HIS A 73 -7.63 12.79 -5.51
CA HIS A 73 -6.61 12.00 -6.20
C HIS A 73 -5.23 12.66 -6.13
N PRO A 74 -4.15 11.88 -6.01
CA PRO A 74 -2.82 12.46 -6.07
C PRO A 74 -2.51 13.10 -7.41
N ASN A 75 -1.84 14.25 -7.37
CA ASN A 75 -1.42 14.95 -8.57
C ASN A 75 -0.25 14.23 -9.29
N LYS A 76 0.06 14.69 -10.51
CA LYS A 76 1.12 14.11 -11.35
C LYS A 76 2.49 14.08 -10.65
N LYS A 77 2.87 15.13 -9.93
CA LYS A 77 4.16 15.20 -9.23
C LYS A 77 4.23 14.14 -8.11
N ALA A 78 3.16 14.01 -7.33
CA ALA A 78 3.06 13.01 -6.27
C ALA A 78 3.16 11.57 -6.82
N ASN A 79 2.51 11.29 -7.96
CA ASN A 79 2.59 9.97 -8.60
C ASN A 79 3.99 9.65 -9.13
N ILE A 80 4.72 10.65 -9.66
CA ILE A 80 6.11 10.47 -10.07
C ILE A 80 6.98 10.09 -8.86
N GLN A 81 6.85 10.80 -7.74
CA GLN A 81 7.63 10.50 -6.53
C GLN A 81 7.35 9.10 -5.97
N ARG A 82 6.07 8.70 -5.90
CA ARG A 82 5.71 7.34 -5.47
C ARG A 82 6.25 6.27 -6.40
N SER A 83 6.24 6.53 -7.71
CA SER A 83 6.84 5.62 -8.70
C SER A 83 8.35 5.46 -8.49
N LEU A 84 9.04 6.52 -8.09
CA LEU A 84 10.46 6.47 -7.74
C LEU A 84 10.70 5.62 -6.48
N ILE A 85 9.91 5.80 -5.42
CA ILE A 85 9.98 4.98 -4.19
C ILE A 85 9.82 3.49 -4.53
N ILE A 86 8.82 3.14 -5.34
CA ILE A 86 8.59 1.76 -5.79
C ILE A 86 9.80 1.25 -6.60
N SER A 87 10.32 2.07 -7.52
CA SER A 87 11.47 1.72 -8.36
C SER A 87 12.71 1.45 -7.52
N GLU A 88 12.99 2.28 -6.52
CA GLU A 88 14.11 2.11 -5.59
C GLU A 88 13.95 0.84 -4.77
N HIS A 89 12.77 0.58 -4.22
CA HIS A 89 12.49 -0.64 -3.47
C HIS A 89 12.71 -1.91 -4.31
N ILE A 90 12.21 -1.93 -5.54
CA ILE A 90 12.41 -3.06 -6.46
C ILE A 90 13.90 -3.24 -6.79
N LYS A 91 14.64 -2.16 -7.02
CA LYS A 91 16.08 -2.25 -7.31
C LYS A 91 16.85 -2.84 -6.14
N THR A 92 16.61 -2.37 -4.92
CA THR A 92 17.24 -2.92 -3.71
C THR A 92 16.91 -4.40 -3.57
N PHE A 93 15.63 -4.77 -3.74
CA PHE A 93 15.19 -6.16 -3.67
C PHE A 93 15.86 -7.08 -4.71
N LEU A 94 16.17 -6.59 -5.91
CA LEU A 94 16.83 -7.40 -6.96
C LEU A 94 18.34 -7.55 -6.76
N ILE A 95 18.95 -6.76 -5.89
CA ILE A 95 20.38 -6.78 -5.60
C ILE A 95 20.68 -7.68 -4.38
N GLU A 96 19.72 -7.85 -3.47
CA GLU A 96 19.73 -8.77 -2.32
C GLU A 96 19.39 -10.22 -2.71
#